data_AF-A0A7V2U7J1-F1
#
_entry.id   AF-A0A7V2U7J1-F1
#
_cell.length_a   1.000
_cell.length_b   1.000
_cell.length_c   1.000
_cell.angle_alpha   90.00
_cell.angle_beta   90.00
_cell.angle_gamma   90.00
#
_symmetry.space_group_name_H-M   'P 1'
#
loop_
_entity.id
_entity.type
_entity.pdbx_description
1 polymer ?
#
loop_
_entity_poly.entity_id
_entity_poly.type
_entity_poly.pdbx_seq_one_letter_code
_entity_poly.pdbx_strand_id
1 'polypeptide(L)'
;MFSIDQNCHSLWDTLPKLHALAAKGHRVTHFIEDVDVAFTAMGASVDDTVLHLARERFHRSGGQDWGAALFYSEFLGKLAVEVRHWEPLTGLQTKTLARQLDRSVDDLYDAFSPGDTWQLIGSSYVGDRDHHRVIGDLTVREVRDFLLDLLRRAEADVLHAFPAREAQERLRQWFRSEEERVARLLARHAADRLVDLYRSWLAEHLGTDLVTLELSSSLFACRPGSPSLALLDAFVTDYERGARLYNEALAETDSDLRPLEAARGELPFFAIQEHQGHLVRTAAYLRGGEVSLGRQAFPLADGRLPVAAMAEAGISALAGKAIVLVIQARVGPDAEPLALPHRGSLYMPSAHRLTEKLQAAGLLPGQLQPIVRVRFRLLDRMGSLDTPIRLPDHLAAAFGKAELAAKEFAQRWPELVAEAAARLQRLRDPAQRPKVQEELFPDLTARIAELEARRRQMAQSSCTPEQMSAIWKEIKGLQLQLLEGTLHRIATDWQVAELGYWDSRGALLPWSIALGGREFYDRLIAEAEISEERP
;
A
#
# COMPACT_ATOMS: atom_id res chain seq x y z
N MET A 1 10.70 6.83 21.10
CA MET A 1 10.44 6.51 19.68
C MET A 1 8.96 6.25 19.52
N PHE A 2 8.42 6.42 18.32
CA PHE A 2 7.00 6.24 18.09
C PHE A 2 6.70 5.45 16.82
N SER A 3 5.46 5.01 16.67
CA SER A 3 4.94 4.38 15.46
C SER A 3 3.59 5.01 15.13
N ILE A 4 3.23 5.06 13.85
CA ILE A 4 1.90 5.43 13.38
C ILE A 4 1.38 4.31 12.48
N ASP A 5 0.11 3.94 12.57
CA ASP A 5 -0.52 3.02 11.63
C ASP A 5 -2.04 3.23 11.53
N GLN A 6 -2.61 2.97 10.35
CA GLN A 6 -4.05 3.11 10.12
C GLN A 6 -4.82 1.84 10.52
N ASN A 7 -4.18 0.67 10.38
CA ASN A 7 -4.83 -0.60 10.61
C ASN A 7 -4.30 -1.24 11.89
N CYS A 8 -5.07 -1.08 12.97
CA CYS A 8 -4.65 -1.33 14.33
C CYS A 8 -5.36 -2.56 14.93
N HIS A 9 -5.20 -3.71 14.29
CA HIS A 9 -5.79 -4.98 14.73
C HIS A 9 -4.88 -6.19 14.49
N SER A 10 -5.26 -7.36 15.00
CA SER A 10 -4.45 -8.59 14.99
C SER A 10 -4.20 -9.19 13.61
N LEU A 11 -4.95 -8.78 12.59
CA LEU A 11 -4.78 -9.21 11.20
C LEU A 11 -3.82 -8.33 10.38
N TRP A 12 -2.95 -7.56 11.04
CA TRP A 12 -1.99 -6.68 10.38
C TRP A 12 -0.63 -6.65 11.09
N ASP A 13 0.38 -6.07 10.43
CA ASP A 13 1.77 -6.03 10.88
C ASP A 13 2.02 -5.03 12.04
N THR A 14 1.06 -4.16 12.33
CA THR A 14 1.08 -3.23 13.49
C THR A 14 1.35 -3.97 14.80
N LEU A 15 0.61 -5.03 15.09
CA LEU A 15 0.74 -5.74 16.36
C LEU A 15 2.10 -6.46 16.49
N PRO A 16 2.56 -7.27 15.51
CA PRO A 16 3.91 -7.81 15.49
C PRO A 16 5.01 -6.75 15.65
N LYS A 17 4.88 -5.60 15.01
CA LYS A 17 5.85 -4.48 15.10
C LYS A 17 5.97 -3.99 16.54
N LEU A 18 4.85 -3.77 17.21
CA LEU A 18 4.82 -3.31 18.59
C LEU A 18 5.35 -4.39 19.56
N HIS A 19 5.00 -5.67 19.35
CA HIS A 19 5.58 -6.78 20.12
C HIS A 19 7.10 -6.86 19.96
N ALA A 20 7.64 -6.72 18.74
CA ALA A 20 9.08 -6.78 18.50
C ALA A 20 9.83 -5.64 19.18
N LEU A 21 9.32 -4.41 19.06
CA LEU A 21 9.90 -3.25 19.74
C LEU A 21 9.88 -3.44 21.27
N ALA A 22 8.74 -3.86 21.83
CA ALA A 22 8.61 -4.10 23.27
C ALA A 22 9.52 -5.25 23.76
N ALA A 23 9.63 -6.35 23.00
CA ALA A 23 10.49 -7.49 23.32
C ALA A 23 11.99 -7.11 23.33
N LYS A 24 12.37 -6.06 22.59
CA LYS A 24 13.73 -5.48 22.59
C LYS A 24 13.90 -4.36 23.63
N GLY A 25 12.90 -4.14 24.48
CA GLY A 25 12.95 -3.17 25.57
C GLY A 25 12.71 -1.71 25.15
N HIS A 26 12.25 -1.46 23.93
CA HIS A 26 11.93 -0.12 23.49
C HIS A 26 10.61 0.36 24.12
N ARG A 27 10.62 1.60 24.61
CA ARG A 27 9.39 2.33 24.93
C ARG A 27 8.88 3.00 23.67
N VAL A 28 7.61 2.74 23.33
CA VAL A 28 7.00 3.18 22.08
C VAL A 28 5.68 3.88 22.36
N THR A 29 5.51 5.09 21.82
CA THR A 29 4.17 5.66 21.66
C THR A 29 3.64 5.25 20.29
N HIS A 30 2.55 4.50 20.25
CA HIS A 30 1.89 4.12 19.02
C HIS A 30 0.66 5.00 18.81
N PHE A 31 0.66 5.76 17.72
CA PHE A 31 -0.48 6.54 17.28
C PHE A 31 -1.34 5.70 16.36
N ILE A 32 -2.60 5.51 16.76
CA ILE A 32 -3.66 5.01 15.90
C ILE A 32 -4.04 6.17 14.97
N GLU A 33 -3.89 5.97 13.66
CA GLU A 33 -4.20 7.02 12.69
C GLU A 33 -5.72 7.28 12.69
N ASP A 34 -6.08 8.53 12.96
CA ASP A 34 -7.46 9.01 13.02
C ASP A 34 -7.71 10.18 12.06
N VAL A 35 -6.66 10.73 11.42
CA VAL A 35 -6.74 11.93 10.57
C VAL A 35 -6.64 11.65 9.06
N ASP A 36 -6.27 10.43 8.64
CA ASP A 36 -6.31 10.06 7.23
C ASP A 36 -7.74 9.76 6.76
N VAL A 37 -7.97 9.90 5.46
CA VAL A 37 -9.25 9.61 4.83
C VAL A 37 -9.60 8.14 5.00
N ALA A 38 -10.78 7.88 5.56
CA ALA A 38 -11.23 6.54 5.90
C ALA A 38 -11.27 5.62 4.67
N PHE A 39 -11.83 6.11 3.57
CA PHE A 39 -12.01 5.38 2.33
C PHE A 39 -12.29 6.30 1.15
N THR A 40 -12.14 5.80 -0.07
CA THR A 40 -12.56 6.45 -1.31
C THR A 40 -12.84 5.38 -2.35
N ALA A 41 -14.07 5.37 -2.87
CA ALA A 41 -14.45 4.62 -4.06
C ALA A 41 -14.38 5.54 -5.29
N MET A 42 -13.69 5.09 -6.33
CA MET A 42 -13.56 5.84 -7.57
C MET A 42 -14.93 6.02 -8.24
N GLY A 43 -15.24 7.27 -8.58
CA GLY A 43 -16.52 7.63 -9.20
C GLY A 43 -17.68 7.85 -8.22
N ALA A 44 -17.45 7.71 -6.90
CA ALA A 44 -18.46 8.00 -5.89
C ALA A 44 -18.94 9.46 -5.97
N SER A 45 -20.25 9.65 -5.76
CA SER A 45 -20.88 10.97 -5.64
C SER A 45 -20.92 11.43 -4.18
N VAL A 46 -21.21 12.71 -3.97
CA VAL A 46 -21.33 13.30 -2.63
C VAL A 46 -22.46 12.65 -1.82
N ASP A 47 -23.50 12.18 -2.51
CA ASP A 47 -24.71 11.59 -1.89
C ASP A 47 -24.64 10.06 -1.73
N ASP A 48 -23.55 9.43 -2.17
CA ASP A 48 -23.36 7.99 -2.04
C ASP A 48 -23.00 7.65 -0.59
N THR A 49 -23.79 6.78 0.04
CA THR A 49 -23.61 6.36 1.44
C THR A 49 -23.26 4.89 1.57
N VAL A 50 -23.12 4.17 0.44
CA VAL A 50 -22.92 2.72 0.46
C VAL A 50 -21.46 2.40 0.73
N LEU A 51 -21.22 1.72 1.85
CA LEU A 51 -19.94 1.12 2.18
C LEU A 51 -19.94 -0.37 1.82
N HIS A 52 -18.80 -0.88 1.36
CA HIS A 52 -18.62 -2.31 1.12
C HIS A 52 -17.14 -2.69 1.15
N LEU A 53 -16.86 -3.98 1.39
CA LEU A 53 -15.53 -4.53 1.23
C LEU A 53 -15.27 -4.84 -0.24
N ALA A 54 -14.15 -4.37 -0.75
CA ALA A 54 -13.68 -4.68 -2.10
C ALA A 54 -12.18 -4.99 -2.07
N ARG A 55 -11.69 -5.66 -3.12
CA ARG A 55 -10.26 -5.84 -3.33
C ARG A 55 -9.64 -4.55 -3.84
N GLU A 56 -8.44 -4.24 -3.39
CA GLU A 56 -7.64 -3.12 -3.91
C GLU A 56 -7.42 -3.26 -5.42
N ARG A 57 -7.53 -2.14 -6.14
CA ARG A 57 -7.29 -2.06 -7.59
C ARG A 57 -7.07 -0.63 -8.05
N PHE A 58 -6.33 -0.49 -9.13
CA PHE A 58 -6.27 0.71 -9.95
C PHE A 58 -7.33 0.67 -11.05
N HIS A 59 -7.71 1.86 -11.50
CA HIS A 59 -8.63 2.07 -12.61
C HIS A 59 -7.90 2.73 -13.78
N ARG A 60 -8.47 2.65 -14.99
CA ARG A 60 -7.86 3.25 -16.20
C ARG A 60 -7.56 4.76 -16.11
N SER A 61 -8.18 5.46 -15.17
CA SER A 61 -7.93 6.89 -14.91
C SER A 61 -6.61 7.12 -14.17
N GLY A 62 -5.99 6.07 -13.63
CA GLY A 62 -4.88 6.12 -12.69
C GLY A 62 -5.28 6.32 -11.24
N GLY A 63 -6.59 6.47 -10.96
CA GLY A 63 -7.08 6.46 -9.59
C GLY A 63 -7.15 5.05 -9.03
N GLN A 64 -7.07 4.94 -7.71
CA GLN A 64 -7.18 3.69 -6.97
C GLN A 64 -8.39 3.78 -6.03
N ASP A 65 -9.12 2.67 -5.87
CA ASP A 65 -10.01 2.53 -4.70
C ASP A 65 -9.12 2.43 -3.45
N TRP A 66 -9.45 3.17 -2.41
CA TRP A 66 -8.60 3.28 -1.22
C TRP A 66 -9.42 3.07 0.04
N GLY A 67 -8.95 2.21 0.95
CA GLY A 67 -9.45 2.08 2.31
C GLY A 67 -8.26 2.15 3.27
N ALA A 68 -8.24 3.18 4.12
CA ALA A 68 -7.13 3.37 5.06
C ALA A 68 -7.26 2.47 6.30
N ALA A 69 -8.47 2.07 6.68
CA ALA A 69 -8.72 1.21 7.82
C ALA A 69 -9.58 0.01 7.41
N LEU A 70 -9.59 -1.05 8.24
CA LEU A 70 -10.35 -2.28 8.02
C LEU A 70 -9.94 -2.97 6.72
N PHE A 71 -8.68 -3.39 6.67
CA PHE A 71 -8.17 -4.16 5.54
C PHE A 71 -7.42 -5.43 5.97
N TYR A 72 -7.40 -6.41 5.07
CA TYR A 72 -6.74 -7.71 5.24
C TYR A 72 -6.13 -8.14 3.91
N SER A 73 -4.85 -8.51 3.92
CA SER A 73 -4.19 -9.13 2.77
C SER A 73 -4.13 -10.64 2.93
N GLU A 74 -4.54 -11.35 1.88
CA GLU A 74 -4.45 -12.81 1.81
C GLU A 74 -2.99 -13.29 1.91
N PHE A 75 -2.78 -14.52 2.41
CA PHE A 75 -1.43 -15.07 2.60
C PHE A 75 -0.65 -15.12 1.27
N LEU A 76 0.46 -14.39 1.21
CA LEU A 76 1.29 -14.22 0.01
C LEU A 76 0.49 -13.73 -1.21
N GLY A 77 -0.56 -12.95 -0.99
CA GLY A 77 -1.44 -12.43 -2.03
C GLY A 77 -0.75 -11.48 -3.01
N LYS A 78 -1.44 -11.18 -4.11
CA LYS A 78 -1.00 -10.17 -5.10
C LYS A 78 -1.13 -8.77 -4.53
N LEU A 79 -0.20 -7.90 -4.91
CA LEU A 79 -0.35 -6.46 -4.77
C LEU A 79 -1.14 -5.90 -5.96
N ALA A 80 -1.93 -4.84 -5.73
CA ALA A 80 -2.59 -4.14 -6.83
C ALA A 80 -1.56 -3.56 -7.83
N VAL A 81 -1.92 -3.55 -9.11
CA VAL A 81 -1.02 -3.11 -10.19
C VAL A 81 -1.61 -1.97 -11.01
N GLU A 82 -0.82 -0.91 -11.18
CA GLU A 82 -1.05 0.09 -12.22
C GLU A 82 -0.52 -0.45 -13.56
N VAL A 83 -1.42 -0.88 -14.44
CA VAL A 83 -1.09 -1.60 -15.68
C VAL A 83 -0.18 -0.79 -16.62
N ARG A 84 -0.18 0.55 -16.53
CA ARG A 84 0.73 1.40 -17.31
C ARG A 84 2.19 1.23 -16.93
N HIS A 85 2.49 0.75 -15.72
CA HIS A 85 3.86 0.40 -15.33
C HIS A 85 4.45 -0.73 -16.18
N TRP A 86 3.61 -1.47 -16.92
CA TRP A 86 4.04 -2.53 -17.84
C TRP A 86 4.28 -2.07 -19.28
N GLU A 87 4.01 -0.80 -19.62
CA GLU A 87 4.29 -0.29 -20.97
C GLU A 87 5.76 -0.43 -21.38
N PRO A 88 6.76 -0.16 -20.50
CA PRO A 88 8.17 -0.39 -20.84
C PRO A 88 8.49 -1.89 -21.05
N LEU A 89 7.78 -2.79 -20.37
CA LEU A 89 8.03 -4.23 -20.42
C LEU A 89 7.47 -4.85 -21.70
N THR A 90 6.28 -4.43 -22.10
CA THR A 90 5.63 -4.88 -23.35
C THR A 90 6.17 -4.14 -24.57
N GLY A 91 6.71 -2.94 -24.40
CA GLY A 91 7.08 -2.02 -25.48
C GLY A 91 5.86 -1.38 -26.16
N LEU A 92 4.68 -1.51 -25.56
CA LEU A 92 3.40 -1.02 -26.10
C LEU A 92 2.72 -0.13 -25.07
N GLN A 93 2.17 0.99 -25.54
CA GLN A 93 1.21 1.77 -24.76
C GLN A 93 -0.01 0.91 -24.40
N THR A 94 -0.58 1.07 -23.21
CA THR A 94 -1.68 0.21 -22.71
C THR A 94 -2.86 0.16 -23.68
N LYS A 95 -3.20 1.29 -24.33
CA LYS A 95 -4.26 1.34 -25.36
C LYS A 95 -3.92 0.51 -26.60
N THR A 96 -2.65 0.47 -27.00
CA THR A 96 -2.17 -0.33 -28.13
C THR A 96 -2.15 -1.81 -27.78
N LEU A 97 -1.70 -2.15 -26.57
CA LEU A 97 -1.73 -3.50 -26.03
C LEU A 97 -3.15 -4.06 -26.03
N ALA A 98 -4.10 -3.33 -25.45
CA ALA A 98 -5.52 -3.71 -25.42
C ALA A 98 -6.08 -3.99 -26.82
N ARG A 99 -5.84 -3.07 -27.76
CA ARG A 99 -6.27 -3.21 -29.15
C ARG A 99 -5.65 -4.43 -29.85
N GLN A 100 -4.38 -4.72 -29.60
CA GLN A 100 -3.73 -5.90 -30.21
C GLN A 100 -4.29 -7.20 -29.64
N LEU A 101 -4.67 -7.20 -28.36
CA LEU A 101 -5.30 -8.33 -27.68
C LEU A 101 -6.80 -8.49 -27.97
N ASP A 102 -7.39 -7.62 -28.79
CA ASP A 102 -8.84 -7.55 -29.03
C ASP A 102 -9.66 -7.35 -27.74
N ARG A 103 -9.14 -6.52 -26.83
CA ARG A 103 -9.77 -6.18 -25.54
C ARG A 103 -9.90 -4.67 -25.38
N SER A 104 -10.77 -4.24 -24.47
CA SER A 104 -10.78 -2.85 -24.01
C SER A 104 -9.65 -2.59 -23.00
N VAL A 105 -9.36 -1.32 -22.72
CA VAL A 105 -8.41 -0.96 -21.65
C VAL A 105 -8.95 -1.37 -20.28
N ASP A 106 -10.26 -1.20 -20.07
CA ASP A 106 -10.92 -1.59 -18.82
C ASP A 106 -10.80 -3.10 -18.57
N ASP A 107 -10.94 -3.92 -19.61
CA ASP A 107 -10.73 -5.38 -19.52
C ASP A 107 -9.30 -5.75 -19.05
N LEU A 108 -8.29 -4.97 -19.44
CA LEU A 108 -6.91 -5.19 -18.96
C LEU A 108 -6.78 -4.83 -17.47
N TYR A 109 -7.35 -3.71 -17.05
CA TYR A 109 -7.32 -3.32 -15.63
C TYR A 109 -8.11 -4.31 -14.78
N ASP A 110 -9.30 -4.74 -15.19
CA ASP A 110 -10.10 -5.71 -14.45
C ASP A 110 -9.39 -7.07 -14.32
N ALA A 111 -8.59 -7.46 -15.31
CA ALA A 111 -7.84 -8.72 -15.27
C ALA A 111 -6.57 -8.66 -14.41
N PHE A 112 -5.80 -7.56 -14.49
CA PHE A 112 -4.43 -7.53 -13.96
C PHE A 112 -4.23 -6.57 -12.78
N SER A 113 -5.11 -5.61 -12.59
CA SER A 113 -4.98 -4.62 -11.53
C SER A 113 -5.36 -5.12 -10.13
N PRO A 114 -6.40 -5.98 -9.95
CA PRO A 114 -6.82 -6.39 -8.62
C PRO A 114 -5.73 -7.11 -7.82
N GLY A 115 -5.44 -6.59 -6.64
CA GLY A 115 -4.66 -7.26 -5.59
C GLY A 115 -5.54 -8.18 -4.75
N ASP A 116 -4.94 -8.83 -3.76
CA ASP A 116 -5.61 -9.72 -2.82
C ASP A 116 -5.72 -9.10 -1.40
N THR A 117 -5.66 -7.76 -1.33
CA THR A 117 -6.00 -6.99 -0.12
C THR A 117 -7.47 -6.56 -0.17
N TRP A 118 -8.27 -7.06 0.77
CA TRP A 118 -9.63 -6.60 1.03
C TRP A 118 -9.60 -5.33 1.86
N GLN A 119 -10.38 -4.32 1.47
CA GLN A 119 -10.46 -3.03 2.16
C GLN A 119 -11.89 -2.49 2.15
N LEU A 120 -12.24 -1.72 3.18
CA LEU A 120 -13.50 -0.97 3.20
C LEU A 120 -13.41 0.21 2.25
N ILE A 121 -14.34 0.30 1.30
CA ILE A 121 -14.44 1.42 0.35
C ILE A 121 -15.85 2.02 0.35
N GLY A 122 -15.94 3.28 -0.07
CA GLY A 122 -17.18 4.03 -0.18
C GLY A 122 -16.91 5.51 -0.47
N SER A 123 -17.96 6.32 -0.49
CA SER A 123 -17.81 7.78 -0.63
C SER A 123 -17.31 8.39 0.68
N SER A 124 -16.16 9.06 0.68
CA SER A 124 -15.72 9.85 1.83
C SER A 124 -16.36 11.23 1.92
N TYR A 125 -17.09 11.69 0.90
CA TYR A 125 -17.55 13.06 0.85
C TYR A 125 -18.60 13.38 1.93
N VAL A 126 -18.51 14.57 2.53
CA VAL A 126 -19.53 15.10 3.44
C VAL A 126 -19.98 16.45 2.93
N GLY A 127 -21.19 16.50 2.37
CA GLY A 127 -21.82 17.74 1.89
C GLY A 127 -21.25 18.32 0.60
N ASP A 128 -19.95 18.19 0.34
CA ASP A 128 -19.28 18.57 -0.90
C ASP A 128 -18.01 17.73 -1.18
N ARG A 129 -17.27 18.08 -2.24
CA ARG A 129 -16.06 17.36 -2.67
C ARG A 129 -14.77 17.77 -1.96
N ASP A 130 -14.83 18.77 -1.08
CA ASP A 130 -13.65 19.31 -0.39
C ASP A 130 -13.53 18.80 1.06
N HIS A 131 -14.55 18.09 1.55
CA HIS A 131 -14.62 17.52 2.89
C HIS A 131 -14.71 16.00 2.83
N HIS A 132 -13.68 15.33 3.30
CA HIS A 132 -13.59 13.87 3.29
C HIS A 132 -13.59 13.31 4.72
N ARG A 133 -14.44 12.32 5.01
CA ARG A 133 -14.46 11.60 6.29
C ARG A 133 -13.10 10.97 6.59
N VAL A 134 -12.69 11.07 7.85
CA VAL A 134 -11.45 10.48 8.34
C VAL A 134 -11.70 9.21 9.14
N ILE A 135 -10.66 8.40 9.39
CA ILE A 135 -10.78 7.16 10.19
C ILE A 135 -11.39 7.45 11.57
N GLY A 136 -11.02 8.56 12.21
CA GLY A 136 -11.57 8.99 13.49
C GLY A 136 -13.08 9.26 13.49
N ASP A 137 -13.69 9.44 12.31
CA ASP A 137 -15.14 9.61 12.18
C ASP A 137 -15.90 8.28 12.12
N LEU A 138 -15.24 7.15 11.87
CA LEU A 138 -15.96 5.88 11.72
C LEU A 138 -16.51 5.41 13.07
N THR A 139 -17.80 5.11 13.11
CA THR A 139 -18.44 4.55 14.32
C THR A 139 -18.35 3.03 14.34
N VAL A 140 -18.24 2.41 15.51
CA VAL A 140 -18.27 0.95 15.63
C VAL A 140 -19.55 0.37 15.04
N ARG A 141 -20.69 1.05 15.22
CA ARG A 141 -21.98 0.64 14.67
C ARG A 141 -21.95 0.51 13.14
N GLU A 142 -21.36 1.48 12.46
CA GLU A 142 -21.24 1.53 11.00
C GLU A 142 -20.34 0.41 10.48
N VAL A 143 -19.24 0.13 11.16
CA VAL A 143 -18.19 -0.77 10.64
C VAL A 143 -18.28 -2.21 11.14
N ARG A 144 -19.17 -2.49 12.11
CA ARG A 144 -19.29 -3.79 12.79
C ARG A 144 -19.34 -4.97 11.82
N ASP A 145 -20.25 -4.92 10.85
CA ASP A 145 -20.49 -6.07 9.98
C ASP A 145 -19.34 -6.28 8.99
N PHE A 146 -18.68 -5.20 8.56
CA PHE A 146 -17.47 -5.29 7.72
C PHE A 146 -16.29 -5.86 8.49
N LEU A 147 -16.11 -5.49 9.75
CA LEU A 147 -15.06 -6.05 10.61
C LEU A 147 -15.26 -7.57 10.81
N LEU A 148 -16.50 -7.99 11.07
CA LEU A 148 -16.84 -9.42 11.18
C LEU A 148 -16.67 -10.16 9.84
N ASP A 149 -17.03 -9.53 8.72
CA ASP A 149 -16.80 -10.12 7.39
C ASP A 149 -15.30 -10.28 7.10
N LEU A 150 -14.49 -9.29 7.46
CA LEU A 150 -13.05 -9.31 7.29
C LEU A 150 -12.37 -10.41 8.12
N LEU A 151 -12.81 -10.63 9.36
CA LEU A 151 -12.35 -11.77 10.18
C LEU A 151 -12.68 -13.12 9.54
N ARG A 152 -13.91 -13.29 9.02
CA ARG A 152 -14.31 -14.53 8.33
C ARG A 152 -13.51 -14.78 7.06
N ARG A 153 -13.22 -13.72 6.30
CA ARG A 153 -12.35 -13.79 5.10
C ARG A 153 -10.94 -14.19 5.48
N ALA A 154 -10.39 -13.59 6.53
CA ALA A 154 -9.07 -13.94 7.03
C ALA A 154 -8.99 -15.39 7.50
N GLU A 155 -10.00 -15.87 8.24
CA GLU A 155 -10.07 -17.28 8.66
C GLU A 155 -10.12 -18.22 7.44
N ALA A 156 -11.01 -17.95 6.49
CA ALA A 156 -11.16 -18.76 5.29
C ALA A 156 -9.86 -18.81 4.46
N ASP A 157 -9.19 -17.66 4.31
CA ASP A 157 -7.91 -17.56 3.60
C ASP A 157 -6.82 -18.39 4.28
N VAL A 158 -6.55 -18.21 5.58
CA VAL A 158 -5.47 -18.96 6.23
C VAL A 158 -5.80 -20.44 6.39
N LEU A 159 -7.07 -20.82 6.57
CA LEU A 159 -7.46 -22.23 6.49
C LEU A 159 -7.31 -22.79 5.08
N HIS A 160 -7.41 -21.99 4.02
CA HIS A 160 -7.12 -22.45 2.67
C HIS A 160 -5.60 -22.60 2.43
N ALA A 161 -4.81 -21.63 2.89
CA ALA A 161 -3.36 -21.56 2.70
C ALA A 161 -2.59 -22.63 3.48
N PHE A 162 -3.11 -23.08 4.64
CA PHE A 162 -2.42 -24.03 5.51
C PHE A 162 -3.22 -25.33 5.71
N PRO A 163 -3.09 -26.30 4.79
CA PRO A 163 -3.96 -27.49 4.75
C PRO A 163 -3.66 -28.52 5.85
N ALA A 164 -2.51 -28.46 6.53
CA ALA A 164 -2.16 -29.42 7.56
C ALA A 164 -3.17 -29.43 8.71
N ARG A 165 -3.58 -30.63 9.15
CA ARG A 165 -4.56 -30.81 10.23
C ARG A 165 -4.20 -30.06 11.50
N GLU A 166 -2.94 -30.12 11.93
CA GLU A 166 -2.49 -29.43 13.13
C GLU A 166 -2.55 -27.91 12.98
N ALA A 167 -2.20 -27.38 11.79
CA ALA A 167 -2.33 -25.95 11.50
C ALA A 167 -3.79 -25.50 11.54
N GLN A 168 -4.69 -26.29 10.94
CA GLN A 168 -6.13 -26.07 10.96
C GLN A 168 -6.69 -26.03 12.38
N GLU A 169 -6.28 -26.97 13.25
CA GLU A 169 -6.71 -27.02 14.65
C GLU A 169 -6.23 -25.80 15.43
N ARG A 170 -4.96 -25.40 15.28
CA ARG A 170 -4.41 -24.17 15.90
C ARG A 170 -5.13 -22.92 15.43
N LEU A 171 -5.37 -22.81 14.11
CA LEU A 171 -6.05 -21.67 13.51
C LEU A 171 -7.48 -21.53 14.01
N ARG A 172 -8.28 -22.60 13.98
CA ARG A 172 -9.67 -22.56 14.49
C ARG A 172 -9.73 -22.19 15.97
N GLN A 173 -8.79 -22.68 16.78
CA GLN A 173 -8.71 -22.31 18.19
C GLN A 173 -8.38 -20.83 18.36
N TRP A 174 -7.41 -20.32 17.59
CA TRP A 174 -7.01 -18.92 17.63
C TRP A 174 -8.15 -18.00 17.16
N PHE A 175 -8.77 -18.28 16.01
CA PHE A 175 -9.89 -17.49 15.49
C PHE A 175 -11.09 -17.50 16.42
N ARG A 176 -11.45 -18.65 17.02
CA ARG A 176 -12.52 -18.66 18.03
C ARG A 176 -12.22 -17.71 19.20
N SER A 177 -10.99 -17.74 19.70
CA SER A 177 -10.57 -16.86 20.81
C SER A 177 -10.60 -15.38 20.39
N GLU A 178 -10.21 -15.10 19.15
CA GLU A 178 -10.18 -13.75 18.60
C GLU A 178 -11.58 -13.22 18.28
N GLU A 179 -12.47 -14.05 17.75
CA GLU A 179 -13.89 -13.74 17.55
C GLU A 179 -14.59 -13.45 18.87
N GLU A 180 -14.35 -14.25 19.91
CA GLU A 180 -14.88 -13.99 21.25
C GLU A 180 -14.36 -12.66 21.80
N ARG A 181 -13.09 -12.34 21.59
CA ARG A 181 -12.50 -11.05 21.99
C ARG A 181 -13.16 -9.89 21.26
N VAL A 182 -13.22 -9.97 19.94
CA VAL A 182 -13.81 -8.95 19.08
C VAL A 182 -15.29 -8.76 19.39
N ALA A 183 -16.05 -9.83 19.60
CA ALA A 183 -17.46 -9.74 19.98
C ALA A 183 -17.66 -8.99 21.30
N ARG A 184 -16.81 -9.23 22.31
CA ARG A 184 -16.83 -8.47 23.57
C ARG A 184 -16.47 -7.00 23.35
N LEU A 185 -15.44 -6.71 22.55
CA LEU A 185 -15.01 -5.35 22.25
C LEU A 185 -16.06 -4.56 21.45
N LEU A 186 -16.69 -5.18 20.45
CA LEU A 186 -17.79 -4.62 19.69
C LEU A 186 -18.99 -4.28 20.58
N ALA A 187 -19.31 -5.13 21.55
CA ALA A 187 -20.36 -4.86 22.52
C ALA A 187 -20.00 -3.70 23.46
N ARG A 188 -18.76 -3.67 23.95
CA ARG A 188 -18.23 -2.61 24.83
C ARG A 188 -18.23 -1.24 24.14
N HIS A 189 -17.82 -1.20 22.89
CA HIS A 189 -17.63 0.03 22.11
C HIS A 189 -18.79 0.32 21.15
N ALA A 190 -19.99 -0.24 21.38
CA ALA A 190 -21.11 -0.15 20.44
C ALA A 190 -21.58 1.28 20.10
N ALA A 191 -21.26 2.26 20.95
CA ALA A 191 -21.55 3.68 20.77
C ALA A 191 -20.31 4.54 20.47
N ASP A 192 -19.12 3.93 20.44
CA ASP A 192 -17.84 4.63 20.30
C ASP A 192 -17.35 4.64 18.84
N ARG A 193 -16.16 5.22 18.61
CA ARG A 193 -15.52 5.24 17.29
C ARG A 193 -14.64 4.00 17.10
N LEU A 194 -14.31 3.71 15.84
CA LEU A 194 -13.43 2.60 15.47
C LEU A 194 -12.07 2.69 16.17
N VAL A 195 -11.53 3.90 16.30
CA VAL A 195 -10.23 4.15 16.95
C VAL A 195 -10.23 3.77 18.44
N ASP A 196 -11.38 3.89 19.13
CA ASP A 196 -11.53 3.46 20.52
C ASP A 196 -11.52 1.92 20.63
N LEU A 197 -12.18 1.25 19.68
CA LEU A 197 -12.14 -0.21 19.56
C LEU A 197 -10.71 -0.69 19.26
N TYR A 198 -10.01 -0.06 18.31
CA TYR A 198 -8.61 -0.40 17.99
C TYR A 198 -7.69 -0.21 19.19
N ARG A 199 -7.86 0.87 19.95
CA ARG A 199 -7.09 1.10 21.18
C ARG A 199 -7.27 -0.05 22.17
N SER A 200 -8.50 -0.44 22.48
CA SER A 200 -8.76 -1.56 23.38
C SER A 200 -8.27 -2.89 22.81
N TRP A 201 -8.46 -3.12 21.51
CA TRP A 201 -8.05 -4.37 20.85
C TRP A 201 -6.53 -4.56 20.89
N LEU A 202 -5.75 -3.54 20.53
CA LEU A 202 -4.29 -3.59 20.64
C LEU A 202 -3.86 -3.74 22.10
N ALA A 203 -4.44 -2.97 23.02
CA ALA A 203 -4.07 -3.03 24.44
C ALA A 203 -4.22 -4.43 25.02
N GLU A 204 -5.31 -5.14 24.71
CA GLU A 204 -5.52 -6.50 25.20
C GLU A 204 -4.58 -7.55 24.59
N HIS A 205 -3.99 -7.30 23.42
CA HIS A 205 -2.96 -8.17 22.83
C HIS A 205 -1.56 -7.85 23.36
N LEU A 206 -1.24 -6.57 23.53
CA LEU A 206 0.09 -6.10 23.94
C LEU A 206 0.43 -6.52 25.36
N GLY A 207 -0.50 -6.35 26.31
CA GLY A 207 -0.30 -6.76 27.71
C GLY A 207 0.96 -6.20 28.39
N THR A 208 1.47 -5.03 27.94
CA THR A 208 2.73 -4.42 28.39
C THR A 208 2.62 -2.91 28.52
N ASP A 209 3.32 -2.34 29.50
CA ASP A 209 3.41 -0.88 29.73
C ASP A 209 4.51 -0.21 28.88
N LEU A 210 5.24 -0.98 28.07
CA LEU A 210 6.25 -0.44 27.15
C LEU A 210 5.64 0.25 25.93
N VAL A 211 4.36 0.00 25.64
CA VAL A 211 3.65 0.60 24.52
C VAL A 211 2.52 1.48 25.04
N THR A 212 2.58 2.77 24.72
CA THR A 212 1.50 3.72 24.99
C THR A 212 0.69 3.93 23.72
N LEU A 213 -0.65 3.97 23.82
CA LEU A 213 -1.53 4.15 22.66
C LEU A 213 -2.12 5.58 22.65
N GLU A 214 -1.96 6.28 21.54
CA GLU A 214 -2.48 7.64 21.31
C GLU A 214 -3.16 7.76 19.94
N LEU A 215 -3.68 8.94 19.60
CA LEU A 215 -4.29 9.24 18.31
C LEU A 215 -3.39 10.18 17.51
N SER A 216 -3.27 10.00 16.19
CA SER A 216 -2.47 10.88 15.34
C SER A 216 -2.88 12.37 15.42
N SER A 217 -4.15 12.65 15.70
CA SER A 217 -4.65 14.01 15.93
C SER A 217 -4.01 14.72 17.13
N SER A 218 -3.51 13.99 18.13
CA SER A 218 -2.73 14.59 19.23
C SER A 218 -1.33 15.01 18.77
N LEU A 219 -0.70 14.22 17.90
CA LEU A 219 0.62 14.48 17.33
C LEU A 219 0.61 15.71 16.40
N PHE A 220 -0.45 15.84 15.60
CA PHE A 220 -0.60 16.91 14.61
C PHE A 220 -1.53 18.04 15.07
N ALA A 221 -1.73 18.19 16.39
CA ALA A 221 -2.70 19.12 16.95
C ALA A 221 -2.44 20.57 16.51
N CYS A 222 -3.50 21.28 16.13
CA CYS A 222 -3.45 22.71 15.83
C CYS A 222 -3.41 23.50 17.14
N ARG A 223 -2.21 23.72 17.69
CA ARG A 223 -2.00 24.41 18.97
C ARG A 223 -0.85 25.43 18.89
N PRO A 224 -1.00 26.63 19.48
CA PRO A 224 0.09 27.60 19.53
C PRO A 224 1.37 27.00 20.11
N GLY A 225 2.49 27.19 19.42
CA GLY A 225 3.80 26.67 19.84
C GLY A 225 4.03 25.18 19.56
N SER A 226 3.11 24.48 18.89
CA SER A 226 3.30 23.08 18.51
C SER A 226 4.47 22.92 17.52
N PRO A 227 5.51 22.12 17.83
CA PRO A 227 6.61 21.86 16.91
C PRO A 227 6.19 21.24 15.58
N SER A 228 5.07 20.49 15.57
CA SER A 228 4.55 19.84 14.35
C SER A 228 4.08 20.83 13.28
N LEU A 229 3.89 22.12 13.63
CA LEU A 229 3.50 23.16 12.67
C LEU A 229 4.69 23.82 11.97
N ALA A 230 5.92 23.60 12.45
CA ALA A 230 7.10 24.30 11.95
C ALA A 230 7.40 24.02 10.46
N LEU A 231 7.06 22.80 9.99
CA LEU A 231 7.23 22.47 8.57
C LEU A 231 6.19 23.19 7.70
N LEU A 232 4.95 23.33 8.18
CA LEU A 232 3.93 24.12 7.48
C LEU A 232 4.33 25.60 7.45
N ASP A 233 4.84 26.15 8.56
CA ASP A 233 5.36 27.53 8.60
C ASP A 233 6.46 27.75 7.56
N ALA A 234 7.35 26.77 7.34
CA ALA A 234 8.39 26.86 6.31
C ALA A 234 7.79 26.95 4.89
N PHE A 235 6.76 26.15 4.59
CA PHE A 235 6.03 26.23 3.32
C PHE A 235 5.25 27.54 3.17
N VAL A 236 4.69 28.08 4.25
CA VAL A 236 3.98 29.36 4.20
C VAL A 236 4.95 30.53 3.97
N THR A 237 6.13 30.47 4.59
CA THR A 237 7.15 31.53 4.49
C THR A 237 7.79 31.62 3.11
N ASP A 238 8.08 30.49 2.47
CA ASP A 238 8.69 30.43 1.12
C ASP A 238 7.96 29.41 0.24
N TYR A 239 6.69 29.70 -0.05
CA TYR A 239 5.79 28.80 -0.76
C TYR A 239 6.28 28.39 -2.14
N GLU A 240 6.69 29.35 -2.98
CA GLU A 240 7.14 29.07 -4.34
C GLU A 240 8.33 28.11 -4.37
N ARG A 241 9.25 28.25 -3.40
CA ARG A 241 10.38 27.33 -3.26
C ARG A 241 9.94 25.98 -2.70
N GLY A 242 9.16 25.97 -1.61
CA GLY A 242 8.69 24.73 -0.99
C GLY A 242 7.89 23.85 -1.96
N ALA A 243 6.91 24.44 -2.66
CA ALA A 243 6.06 23.73 -3.62
C ALA A 243 6.86 23.17 -4.81
N ARG A 244 7.85 23.94 -5.30
CA ARG A 244 8.75 23.47 -6.36
C ARG A 244 9.59 22.27 -5.89
N LEU A 245 10.21 22.35 -4.71
CA LEU A 245 11.04 21.26 -4.19
C LEU A 245 10.22 19.98 -3.94
N TYR A 246 8.98 20.11 -3.47
CA TYR A 246 8.04 19.00 -3.35
C TYR A 246 7.80 18.32 -4.71
N ASN A 247 7.43 19.10 -5.73
CA ASN A 247 7.12 18.56 -7.05
C ASN A 247 8.36 17.95 -7.75
N GLU A 248 9.54 18.57 -7.60
CA GLU A 248 10.80 18.01 -8.07
C GLU A 248 11.14 16.67 -7.39
N ALA A 249 10.92 16.56 -6.07
CA ALA A 249 11.18 15.33 -5.34
C ALA A 249 10.33 14.16 -5.87
N LEU A 250 9.06 14.40 -6.20
CA LEU A 250 8.21 13.37 -6.79
C LEU A 250 8.63 12.98 -8.21
N ALA A 251 9.03 13.95 -9.02
CA ALA A 251 9.46 13.70 -10.40
C ALA A 251 10.78 12.93 -10.50
N GLU A 252 11.66 13.08 -9.51
CA GLU A 252 12.97 12.40 -9.49
C GLU A 252 12.93 10.96 -8.95
N THR A 253 11.80 10.52 -8.38
CA THR A 253 11.66 9.20 -7.73
C THR A 253 10.61 8.29 -8.36
N ASP A 254 10.11 8.63 -9.56
CA ASP A 254 9.05 7.89 -10.27
C ASP A 254 7.83 7.58 -9.38
N SER A 255 7.47 8.53 -8.52
CA SER A 255 6.41 8.35 -7.51
C SER A 255 5.01 8.48 -8.13
N ASP A 256 4.10 7.56 -7.76
CA ASP A 256 2.68 7.62 -8.17
C ASP A 256 1.86 8.69 -7.41
N LEU A 257 2.46 9.36 -6.42
CA LEU A 257 1.82 10.48 -5.70
C LEU A 257 1.58 11.69 -6.60
N ARG A 258 0.45 12.37 -6.38
CA ARG A 258 0.06 13.56 -7.14
C ARG A 258 0.93 14.78 -6.76
N PRO A 259 1.50 15.51 -7.75
CA PRO A 259 2.13 16.81 -7.54
C PRO A 259 1.16 17.85 -6.98
N LEU A 260 1.69 18.85 -6.28
CA LEU A 260 0.93 20.01 -5.84
C LEU A 260 0.49 20.87 -7.03
N GLU A 261 -0.76 21.32 -7.00
CA GLU A 261 -1.31 22.36 -7.88
C GLU A 261 -0.75 23.73 -7.49
N ALA A 262 0.55 23.93 -7.72
CA ALA A 262 1.30 25.09 -7.24
C ALA A 262 0.67 26.43 -7.65
N ALA A 263 0.16 26.52 -8.88
CA ALA A 263 -0.52 27.70 -9.41
C ALA A 263 -1.82 28.07 -8.66
N ARG A 264 -2.41 27.13 -7.91
CA ARG A 264 -3.62 27.36 -7.10
C ARG A 264 -3.31 27.58 -5.63
N GLY A 265 -2.04 27.63 -5.25
CA GLY A 265 -1.63 27.81 -3.86
C GLY A 265 -1.68 26.52 -3.03
N GLU A 266 -1.75 25.33 -3.62
CA GLU A 266 -1.93 24.09 -2.84
C GLU A 266 -0.74 23.80 -1.91
N LEU A 267 -1.03 23.65 -0.62
CA LEU A 267 -0.06 23.26 0.40
C LEU A 267 -0.04 21.72 0.55
N PRO A 268 1.10 21.11 0.91
CA PRO A 268 1.18 19.67 1.14
C PRO A 268 0.66 19.27 2.53
N PHE A 269 -0.45 19.88 2.95
CA PHE A 269 -1.07 19.68 4.25
C PHE A 269 -2.58 19.55 4.11
N PHE A 270 -3.16 18.87 5.08
CA PHE A 270 -4.59 18.80 5.30
C PHE A 270 -4.93 19.36 6.67
N ALA A 271 -6.14 19.91 6.79
CA ALA A 271 -6.73 20.30 8.06
C ALA A 271 -7.86 19.35 8.45
N ILE A 272 -7.96 19.07 9.74
CA ILE A 272 -9.00 18.26 10.34
C ILE A 272 -9.94 19.16 11.11
N GLN A 273 -11.25 19.01 10.89
CA GLN A 273 -12.29 19.83 11.52
C GLN A 273 -13.62 19.08 11.56
N GLU A 274 -14.54 19.56 12.38
CA GLU A 274 -15.93 19.12 12.32
C GLU A 274 -16.67 19.81 11.16
N HIS A 275 -17.42 19.04 10.38
CA HIS A 275 -18.30 19.53 9.34
C HIS A 275 -19.58 18.68 9.31
N GLN A 276 -20.75 19.33 9.49
CA GLN A 276 -22.06 18.66 9.49
C GLN A 276 -22.15 17.45 10.44
N GLY A 277 -21.51 17.53 11.61
CA GLY A 277 -21.51 16.44 12.60
C GLY A 277 -20.51 15.31 12.34
N HIS A 278 -19.70 15.44 11.28
CA HIS A 278 -18.63 14.50 10.94
C HIS A 278 -17.25 15.10 11.18
N LEU A 279 -16.29 14.28 11.58
CA LEU A 279 -14.88 14.64 11.52
C LEU A 279 -14.40 14.49 10.07
N VAL A 280 -13.87 15.55 9.49
CA VAL A 280 -13.47 15.58 8.09
C VAL A 280 -12.07 16.16 7.91
N ARG A 281 -11.46 15.79 6.79
CA ARG A 281 -10.22 16.33 6.28
C ARG A 281 -10.49 17.22 5.06
N THR A 282 -9.80 18.34 4.99
CA THR A 282 -9.82 19.25 3.83
C THR A 282 -8.40 19.67 3.43
N ALA A 283 -8.19 19.95 2.15
CA ALA A 283 -6.90 20.42 1.63
C ALA A 283 -6.61 21.87 2.05
N ALA A 284 -5.34 22.16 2.32
CA ALA A 284 -4.87 23.51 2.64
C ALA A 284 -4.37 24.24 1.39
N TYR A 285 -4.65 25.54 1.31
CA TYR A 285 -4.15 26.42 0.25
C TYR A 285 -3.62 27.73 0.82
N LEU A 286 -2.58 28.31 0.20
CA LEU A 286 -2.08 29.65 0.46
C LEU A 286 -2.43 30.58 -0.71
N ARG A 287 -3.26 31.60 -0.45
CA ARG A 287 -3.73 32.55 -1.48
C ARG A 287 -3.80 33.95 -0.91
N GLY A 288 -3.22 34.93 -1.61
CA GLY A 288 -3.36 36.35 -1.26
C GLY A 288 -2.88 36.71 0.15
N GLY A 289 -1.92 35.96 0.72
CA GLY A 289 -1.47 36.17 2.10
C GLY A 289 -2.38 35.55 3.17
N GLU A 290 -3.23 34.59 2.79
CA GLU A 290 -4.13 33.87 3.69
C GLU A 290 -4.01 32.35 3.47
N VAL A 291 -4.16 31.58 4.55
CA VAL A 291 -4.29 30.12 4.47
C VAL A 291 -5.78 29.76 4.46
N SER A 292 -6.22 29.10 3.39
CA SER A 292 -7.58 28.58 3.23
C SER A 292 -7.63 27.09 3.59
N LEU A 293 -8.57 26.73 4.47
CA LEU A 293 -8.83 25.37 4.93
C LEU A 293 -10.33 25.07 4.69
N GLY A 294 -10.64 24.42 3.57
CA GLY A 294 -12.02 24.26 3.11
C GLY A 294 -12.68 25.62 2.85
N ARG A 295 -13.76 25.93 3.57
CA ARG A 295 -14.50 27.21 3.46
C ARG A 295 -13.97 28.32 4.38
N GLN A 296 -12.98 28.02 5.22
CA GLN A 296 -12.42 28.97 6.17
C GLN A 296 -11.14 29.58 5.60
N ALA A 297 -10.93 30.88 5.82
CA ALA A 297 -9.73 31.59 5.39
C ALA A 297 -9.13 32.36 6.57
N PHE A 298 -7.82 32.27 6.71
CA PHE A 298 -7.09 32.79 7.85
C PHE A 298 -5.93 33.68 7.35
N PRO A 299 -6.03 35.02 7.52
CA PRO A 299 -4.96 35.93 7.15
C PRO A 299 -3.68 35.63 7.92
N LEU A 300 -2.54 35.63 7.24
CA LEU A 300 -1.25 35.46 7.90
C LEU A 300 -0.98 36.65 8.83
N ALA A 301 -0.47 36.37 10.03
CA ALA A 301 -0.02 37.37 10.98
C ALA A 301 1.50 37.51 10.85
N ASP A 302 1.98 38.65 10.33
CA ASP A 302 3.41 38.89 10.07
C ASP A 302 4.07 37.77 9.23
N GLY A 303 3.33 37.24 8.24
CA GLY A 303 3.80 36.15 7.38
C GLY A 303 3.76 34.76 8.02
N ARG A 304 3.13 34.60 9.20
CA ARG A 304 3.03 33.34 9.94
C ARG A 304 1.60 32.85 10.08
N LEU A 305 1.46 31.56 10.38
CA LEU A 305 0.16 30.92 10.63
C LEU A 305 -0.55 31.53 11.85
N PRO A 306 -1.81 31.95 11.74
CA PRO A 306 -2.62 32.42 12.87
C PRO A 306 -3.21 31.23 13.66
N VAL A 307 -2.35 30.41 14.26
CA VAL A 307 -2.71 29.11 14.88
C VAL A 307 -3.81 29.23 15.94
N ALA A 308 -3.78 30.28 16.78
CA ALA A 308 -4.81 30.50 17.79
C ALA A 308 -6.20 30.69 17.17
N ALA A 309 -6.29 31.51 16.11
CA ALA A 309 -7.55 31.73 15.39
C ALA A 309 -8.02 30.46 14.66
N MET A 310 -7.10 29.68 14.10
CA MET A 310 -7.42 28.38 13.49
C MET A 310 -7.99 27.40 14.52
N ALA A 311 -7.40 27.31 15.70
CA ALA A 311 -7.87 26.45 16.78
C ALA A 311 -9.24 26.91 17.33
N GLU A 312 -9.44 28.21 17.53
CA GLU A 312 -10.73 28.79 17.93
C GLU A 312 -11.83 28.53 16.89
N ALA A 313 -11.46 28.48 15.61
CA ALA A 313 -12.33 28.15 14.49
C ALA A 313 -12.60 26.64 14.32
N GLY A 314 -12.11 25.80 15.23
CA GLY A 314 -12.39 24.36 15.26
C GLY A 314 -11.48 23.50 14.39
N ILE A 315 -10.35 24.03 13.90
CA ILE A 315 -9.31 23.21 13.28
C ILE A 315 -8.60 22.42 14.39
N SER A 316 -8.78 21.09 14.41
CA SER A 316 -8.25 20.23 15.47
C SER A 316 -6.81 19.77 15.19
N ALA A 317 -6.48 19.51 13.92
CA ALA A 317 -5.15 19.05 13.52
C ALA A 317 -4.76 19.55 12.11
N LEU A 318 -3.46 19.67 11.88
CA LEU A 318 -2.83 20.03 10.61
C LEU A 318 -1.78 18.97 10.24
N ALA A 319 -2.16 18.01 9.41
CA ALA A 319 -1.34 16.86 9.06
C ALA A 319 -0.77 16.99 7.63
N GLY A 320 0.50 16.67 7.46
CA GLY A 320 1.14 16.61 6.15
C GLY A 320 0.49 15.57 5.22
N LYS A 321 0.61 15.77 3.92
CA LYS A 321 0.38 14.70 2.93
C LYS A 321 1.48 13.64 3.03
N ALA A 322 1.25 12.43 2.52
CA ALA A 322 2.14 11.25 2.61
C ALA A 322 3.64 11.53 2.88
N ILE A 323 4.37 12.16 1.93
CA ILE A 323 5.82 12.40 2.10
C ILE A 323 6.16 13.50 3.11
N VAL A 324 5.27 14.48 3.30
CA VAL A 324 5.43 15.56 4.30
C VAL A 324 5.07 15.08 5.69
N LEU A 325 4.07 14.21 5.84
CA LEU A 325 3.64 13.62 7.11
C LEU A 325 4.81 12.92 7.82
N VAL A 326 5.54 12.08 7.08
CA VAL A 326 6.69 11.34 7.65
C VAL A 326 7.87 12.24 7.97
N ILE A 327 7.98 13.43 7.38
CA ILE A 327 8.99 14.44 7.76
C ILE A 327 8.49 15.21 8.99
N GLN A 328 7.25 15.70 8.94
CA GLN A 328 6.57 16.46 9.99
C GLN A 328 6.60 15.73 11.33
N ALA A 329 6.33 14.42 11.33
CA ALA A 329 6.30 13.62 12.54
C ALA A 329 7.69 13.43 13.20
N ARG A 330 8.78 13.68 12.48
CA ARG A 330 10.16 13.39 12.91
C ARG A 330 11.06 14.63 12.98
N VAL A 331 10.54 15.82 12.72
CA VAL A 331 11.33 17.06 12.69
C VAL A 331 10.96 17.94 13.88
N GLY A 332 11.97 18.45 14.59
CA GLY A 332 11.77 19.37 15.72
C GLY A 332 12.59 19.01 16.96
N PRO A 333 12.56 19.85 18.00
CA PRO A 333 13.37 19.69 19.21
C PRO A 333 13.00 18.44 20.01
N ASP A 334 11.72 18.09 20.08
CA ASP A 334 11.20 16.94 20.82
C ASP A 334 10.85 15.75 19.91
N ALA A 335 11.34 15.77 18.66
CA ALA A 335 11.08 14.70 17.72
C ALA A 335 11.78 13.41 18.17
N GLU A 336 11.15 12.28 17.87
CA GLU A 336 11.71 10.96 18.13
C GLU A 336 11.84 10.14 16.83
N PRO A 337 12.59 9.01 16.83
CA PRO A 337 12.61 8.11 15.69
C PRO A 337 11.22 7.50 15.41
N LEU A 338 10.87 7.36 14.13
CA LEU A 338 9.64 6.69 13.67
C LEU A 338 9.93 5.23 13.34
N ALA A 339 9.27 4.30 14.03
CA ALA A 339 9.32 2.89 13.74
C ALA A 339 8.30 2.49 12.67
N LEU A 340 8.77 1.85 11.60
CA LEU A 340 7.96 1.30 10.51
C LEU A 340 8.34 -0.16 10.26
N PRO A 341 7.41 -0.99 9.76
CA PRO A 341 7.81 -2.30 9.26
C PRO A 341 8.76 -2.13 8.06
N HIS A 342 9.61 -3.13 7.82
CA HIS A 342 10.45 -3.17 6.62
C HIS A 342 9.56 -3.13 5.37
N ARG A 343 9.92 -2.29 4.38
CA ARG A 343 9.08 -1.95 3.20
C ARG A 343 7.73 -1.28 3.55
N GLY A 344 7.55 -0.79 4.78
CA GLY A 344 6.46 0.13 5.17
C GLY A 344 6.56 1.48 4.45
N SER A 345 5.43 2.08 4.08
CA SER A 345 5.36 3.38 3.39
C SER A 345 6.14 3.41 2.07
N LEU A 346 5.53 2.96 0.97
CA LEU A 346 6.19 2.84 -0.35
C LEU A 346 6.74 4.18 -0.90
N TYR A 347 6.24 5.31 -0.41
CA TYR A 347 6.66 6.66 -0.81
C TYR A 347 7.95 7.17 -0.12
N MET A 348 8.64 6.33 0.66
CA MET A 348 9.84 6.75 1.39
C MET A 348 10.98 7.33 0.53
N PRO A 349 11.29 6.80 -0.69
CA PRO A 349 12.29 7.43 -1.55
C PRO A 349 12.00 8.91 -1.83
N SER A 350 10.74 9.25 -2.11
CA SER A 350 10.28 10.63 -2.32
C SER A 350 10.42 11.49 -1.06
N ALA A 351 10.17 10.93 0.12
CA ALA A 351 10.31 11.64 1.38
C ALA A 351 11.79 11.93 1.73
N HIS A 352 12.70 10.99 1.47
CA HIS A 352 14.14 11.23 1.59
C HIS A 352 14.59 12.32 0.62
N ARG A 353 14.16 12.22 -0.64
CA ARG A 353 14.52 13.21 -1.64
C ARG A 353 14.02 14.61 -1.31
N LEU A 354 12.79 14.72 -0.81
CA LEU A 354 12.24 15.99 -0.33
C LEU A 354 13.04 16.50 0.87
N THR A 355 13.41 15.64 1.82
CA THR A 355 14.21 16.01 2.99
C THR A 355 15.54 16.64 2.57
N GLU A 356 16.29 15.99 1.67
CA GLU A 356 17.57 16.49 1.16
C GLU A 356 17.41 17.88 0.53
N LYS A 357 16.37 18.04 -0.29
CA LYS A 357 16.05 19.30 -0.97
C LYS A 357 15.68 20.41 0.02
N LEU A 358 14.85 20.13 1.02
CA LEU A 358 14.46 21.09 2.06
C LEU A 358 15.67 21.49 2.92
N GLN A 359 16.51 20.52 3.28
CA GLN A 359 17.73 20.77 4.06
C GLN A 359 18.72 21.65 3.28
N ALA A 360 19.00 21.31 2.02
CA ALA A 360 19.88 22.11 1.15
C ALA A 360 19.35 23.52 0.90
N ALA A 361 18.02 23.69 0.96
CA ALA A 361 17.36 24.98 0.80
C ALA A 361 17.29 25.82 2.08
N GLY A 362 17.63 25.26 3.25
CA GLY A 362 17.42 25.90 4.55
C GLY A 362 15.95 25.98 4.98
N LEU A 363 15.08 25.12 4.41
CA LEU A 363 13.64 25.07 4.69
C LEU A 363 13.24 23.94 5.66
N LEU A 364 14.18 23.10 6.08
CA LEU A 364 13.91 22.06 7.09
C LEU A 364 13.99 22.69 8.50
N PRO A 365 12.91 22.68 9.30
CA PRO A 365 12.80 23.48 10.53
C PRO A 365 13.58 22.93 11.74
N GLY A 366 14.46 21.95 11.55
CA GLY A 366 15.24 21.36 12.64
C GLY A 366 15.94 20.07 12.25
N GLN A 367 16.45 19.37 13.26
CA GLN A 367 17.02 18.03 13.08
C GLN A 367 15.89 17.03 12.77
N LEU A 368 16.12 16.21 11.75
CA LEU A 368 15.24 15.10 11.40
C LEU A 368 15.72 13.83 12.12
N GLN A 369 14.82 13.18 12.85
CA GLN A 369 15.08 11.89 13.48
C GLN A 369 15.02 10.74 12.47
N PRO A 370 15.74 9.64 12.69
CA PRO A 370 15.79 8.53 11.74
C PRO A 370 14.46 7.77 11.66
N ILE A 371 14.31 7.00 10.58
CA ILE A 371 13.33 5.92 10.52
C ILE A 371 13.99 4.66 11.04
N VAL A 372 13.27 3.93 11.89
CA VAL A 372 13.68 2.63 12.41
C VAL A 372 12.84 1.56 11.72
N ARG A 373 13.49 0.65 11.02
CA ARG A 373 12.84 -0.48 10.35
C ARG A 373 12.80 -1.70 11.26
N VAL A 374 11.63 -2.32 11.32
CA VAL A 374 11.42 -3.63 11.95
C VAL A 374 11.27 -4.68 10.86
N ARG A 375 12.22 -5.61 10.77
CA ARG A 375 12.21 -6.70 9.79
C ARG A 375 12.02 -8.05 10.49
N PHE A 376 11.01 -8.79 10.06
CA PHE A 376 10.64 -10.07 10.65
C PHE A 376 11.30 -11.27 9.98
N ARG A 377 11.71 -11.15 8.72
CA ARG A 377 12.30 -12.26 7.96
C ARG A 377 11.40 -13.50 7.94
N LEU A 378 10.09 -13.31 7.81
CA LEU A 378 9.11 -14.39 7.88
C LEU A 378 9.42 -15.48 6.86
N LEU A 379 9.73 -15.10 5.62
CA LEU A 379 9.93 -16.05 4.52
C LEU A 379 11.19 -16.89 4.73
N ASP A 380 12.23 -16.31 5.29
CA ASP A 380 13.47 -17.03 5.63
C ASP A 380 13.26 -17.95 6.84
N ARG A 381 12.57 -17.46 7.88
CA ARG A 381 12.43 -18.16 9.17
C ARG A 381 11.50 -19.35 9.11
N MET A 382 10.50 -19.32 8.23
CA MET A 382 9.71 -20.54 7.99
C MET A 382 10.54 -21.66 7.34
N GLY A 383 11.78 -21.37 6.94
CA GLY A 383 12.80 -22.35 6.54
C GLY A 383 13.06 -23.47 7.54
N SER A 384 12.75 -23.26 8.82
CA SER A 384 12.88 -24.28 9.86
C SER A 384 11.65 -25.19 10.01
N LEU A 385 10.63 -25.05 9.16
CA LEU A 385 9.33 -25.71 9.32
C LEU A 385 8.98 -26.61 8.13
N ASP A 386 8.38 -27.76 8.44
CA ASP A 386 7.86 -28.71 7.45
C ASP A 386 6.38 -28.51 7.11
N THR A 387 5.74 -27.51 7.71
CA THR A 387 4.32 -27.23 7.52
C THR A 387 4.01 -27.00 6.03
N PRO A 388 3.11 -27.78 5.42
CA PRO A 388 2.73 -27.57 4.04
C PRO A 388 1.99 -26.25 3.89
N ILE A 389 2.33 -25.52 2.84
CA ILE A 389 1.69 -24.30 2.40
C ILE A 389 1.08 -24.53 1.02
N ARG A 390 -0.15 -24.10 0.84
CA ARG A 390 -0.78 -23.97 -0.47
C ARG A 390 -0.46 -22.59 -1.03
N LEU A 391 0.14 -22.56 -2.20
CA LEU A 391 0.51 -21.32 -2.87
C LEU A 391 -0.70 -20.71 -3.59
N PRO A 392 -0.84 -19.38 -3.57
CA PRO A 392 -1.69 -18.67 -4.51
C PRO A 392 -1.28 -18.99 -5.96
N ASP A 393 -2.24 -18.97 -6.90
CA ASP A 393 -2.05 -19.41 -8.29
C ASP A 393 -0.83 -18.79 -8.99
N HIS A 394 -0.59 -17.50 -8.76
CA HIS A 394 0.52 -16.78 -9.36
C HIS A 394 1.89 -17.28 -8.86
N LEU A 395 1.99 -17.67 -7.58
CA LEU A 395 3.20 -18.30 -7.04
C LEU A 395 3.28 -19.77 -7.41
N ALA A 396 2.15 -20.50 -7.43
CA ALA A 396 2.12 -21.90 -7.84
C ALA A 396 2.72 -22.10 -9.24
N ALA A 397 2.40 -21.20 -10.17
CA ALA A 397 2.99 -21.16 -11.51
C ALA A 397 4.51 -20.94 -11.50
N ALA A 398 5.02 -20.06 -10.63
CA ALA A 398 6.45 -19.77 -10.52
C ALA A 398 7.25 -20.92 -9.86
N PHE A 399 6.68 -21.52 -8.81
CA PHE A 399 7.29 -22.63 -8.09
C PHE A 399 7.15 -23.97 -8.82
N GLY A 400 6.18 -24.09 -9.73
CA GLY A 400 5.83 -25.32 -10.43
C GLY A 400 5.04 -26.32 -9.57
N LYS A 401 4.50 -25.88 -8.43
CA LYS A 401 3.76 -26.70 -7.46
C LYS A 401 2.69 -25.86 -6.78
N ALA A 402 1.49 -26.41 -6.62
CA ALA A 402 0.41 -25.75 -5.88
C ALA A 402 0.57 -25.86 -4.35
N GLU A 403 1.27 -26.88 -3.88
CA GLU A 403 1.54 -27.11 -2.46
C GLU A 403 2.99 -27.56 -2.26
N LEU A 404 3.66 -27.03 -1.23
CA LEU A 404 5.00 -27.45 -0.84
C LEU A 404 5.23 -27.19 0.66
N ALA A 405 6.29 -27.77 1.24
CA ALA A 405 6.67 -27.48 2.63
C ALA A 405 7.23 -26.05 2.76
N ALA A 406 6.96 -25.38 3.88
CA ALA A 406 7.48 -24.05 4.18
C ALA A 406 9.02 -23.95 4.03
N LYS A 407 9.76 -25.00 4.42
CA LYS A 407 11.22 -25.07 4.19
C LYS A 407 11.63 -25.05 2.72
N GLU A 408 10.87 -25.70 1.84
CA GLU A 408 11.15 -25.71 0.40
C GLU A 408 10.91 -24.32 -0.18
N PHE A 409 9.87 -23.62 0.31
CA PHE A 409 9.61 -22.25 -0.11
C PHE A 409 10.75 -21.33 0.29
N ALA A 410 11.14 -21.36 1.56
CA ALA A 410 12.19 -20.52 2.14
C ALA A 410 13.51 -20.64 1.36
N GLN A 411 13.82 -21.84 0.87
CA GLN A 411 15.03 -22.12 0.09
C GLN A 411 14.98 -21.55 -1.33
N ARG A 412 13.80 -21.51 -1.98
CA ARG A 412 13.66 -21.20 -3.41
C ARG A 412 13.22 -19.76 -3.70
N TRP A 413 12.49 -19.12 -2.79
CA TRP A 413 11.92 -17.80 -3.05
C TRP A 413 12.96 -16.71 -3.41
N PRO A 414 14.19 -16.66 -2.85
CA PRO A 414 15.14 -15.59 -3.19
C PRO A 414 15.62 -15.71 -4.63
N GLU A 415 15.86 -16.94 -5.11
CA GLU A 415 16.26 -17.21 -6.49
C GLU A 415 15.15 -16.82 -7.47
N LEU A 416 13.89 -17.18 -7.16
CA LEU A 416 12.74 -16.83 -8.00
C LEU A 416 12.51 -15.31 -8.08
N VAL A 417 12.66 -14.59 -6.97
CA VAL A 417 12.61 -13.12 -6.96
C VAL A 417 13.68 -12.53 -7.87
N ALA A 418 14.92 -13.03 -7.76
CA ALA A 418 16.04 -12.54 -8.57
C ALA A 418 15.84 -12.83 -10.06
N GLU A 419 15.38 -14.04 -10.41
CA GLU A 419 15.06 -14.43 -11.78
C GLU A 419 13.95 -13.58 -12.38
N ALA A 420 12.87 -13.36 -11.62
CA ALA A 420 11.74 -12.53 -12.04
C ALA A 420 12.17 -11.08 -12.27
N ALA A 421 12.88 -10.49 -11.31
CA ALA A 421 13.40 -9.13 -11.43
C ALA A 421 14.37 -8.97 -12.62
N ALA A 422 15.28 -9.94 -12.83
CA ALA A 422 16.19 -9.94 -13.97
C ALA A 422 15.44 -10.03 -15.31
N ARG A 423 14.39 -10.86 -15.39
CA ARG A 423 13.57 -10.99 -16.60
C ARG A 423 12.80 -9.70 -16.89
N LEU A 424 12.17 -9.09 -15.89
CA LEU A 424 11.49 -7.80 -16.03
C LEU A 424 12.46 -6.72 -16.51
N GLN A 425 13.67 -6.67 -15.96
CA GLN A 425 14.69 -5.71 -16.40
C GLN A 425 15.09 -5.92 -17.87
N ARG A 426 15.25 -7.18 -18.30
CA ARG A 426 15.55 -7.50 -19.71
C ARG A 426 14.38 -7.12 -20.64
N LEU A 427 13.13 -7.29 -20.21
CA LEU A 427 11.95 -6.92 -21.00
C LEU A 427 11.82 -5.41 -21.24
N ARG A 428 12.45 -4.57 -20.41
CA ARG A 428 12.53 -3.12 -20.63
C ARG A 428 13.36 -2.75 -21.87
N ASP A 429 14.35 -3.57 -22.25
CA ASP A 429 15.20 -3.33 -23.42
C ASP A 429 14.56 -3.91 -24.70
N PRO A 430 14.22 -3.06 -25.70
CA PRO A 430 13.65 -3.52 -26.98
C PRO A 430 14.51 -4.57 -27.70
N ALA A 431 15.82 -4.56 -27.55
CA ALA A 431 16.72 -5.52 -28.18
C ALA A 431 16.75 -6.89 -27.47
N GLN A 432 16.38 -6.93 -26.19
CA GLN A 432 16.34 -8.15 -25.38
C GLN A 432 14.95 -8.80 -25.36
N ARG A 433 13.88 -8.01 -25.54
CA ARG A 433 12.50 -8.51 -25.49
C ARG A 433 12.24 -9.72 -26.41
N PRO A 434 12.66 -9.74 -27.69
CA PRO A 434 12.48 -10.92 -28.54
C PRO A 434 13.23 -12.16 -28.04
N LYS A 435 14.41 -11.98 -27.42
CA LYS A 435 15.21 -13.08 -26.86
C LYS A 435 14.53 -13.68 -25.63
N VAL A 436 13.97 -12.82 -24.77
CA VAL A 436 13.20 -13.28 -23.61
C VAL A 436 11.94 -14.02 -24.07
N GLN A 437 11.28 -13.56 -25.13
CA GLN A 437 10.13 -14.25 -25.73
C GLN A 437 10.51 -15.62 -26.30
N GLU A 438 11.66 -15.74 -26.95
CA GLU A 438 12.20 -17.01 -27.44
C GLU A 438 12.54 -17.98 -26.29
N GLU A 439 13.13 -17.48 -25.20
CA GLU A 439 13.41 -18.28 -23.99
C GLU A 439 12.14 -18.79 -23.30
N LEU A 440 11.09 -17.96 -23.25
CA LEU A 440 9.83 -18.30 -22.59
C LEU A 440 8.91 -19.17 -23.46
N PHE A 441 8.91 -18.94 -24.77
CA PHE A 441 7.98 -19.53 -25.72
C PHE A 441 8.72 -20.05 -26.97
N PRO A 442 9.66 -21.00 -26.81
CA PRO A 442 10.51 -21.46 -27.92
C PRO A 442 9.70 -22.08 -29.06
N ASP A 443 8.67 -22.88 -28.75
CA ASP A 443 7.86 -23.53 -29.77
C ASP A 443 7.03 -22.53 -30.59
N LEU A 444 6.43 -21.53 -29.92
CA LEU A 444 5.65 -20.48 -30.58
C LEU A 444 6.53 -19.59 -31.47
N THR A 445 7.69 -19.17 -30.96
CA THR A 445 8.62 -18.32 -31.71
C THR A 445 9.23 -19.07 -32.90
N ALA A 446 9.61 -20.34 -32.74
CA ALA A 446 10.07 -21.19 -33.84
C ALA A 446 9.00 -21.37 -34.93
N ARG A 447 7.74 -21.61 -34.53
CA ARG A 447 6.63 -21.75 -35.48
C ARG A 447 6.34 -20.46 -36.24
N ILE A 448 6.40 -19.30 -35.58
CA ILE A 448 6.27 -18.00 -36.24
C ILE A 448 7.40 -17.82 -37.27
N ALA A 449 8.64 -18.13 -36.89
CA ALA A 449 9.79 -18.01 -37.80
C ALA A 449 9.67 -18.93 -39.03
N GLU A 450 9.20 -20.16 -38.84
CA GLU A 450 8.93 -21.11 -39.92
C GLU A 450 7.88 -20.55 -40.91
N LEU A 451 6.76 -20.06 -40.39
CA LEU A 451 5.69 -19.49 -41.21
C LEU A 451 6.13 -18.21 -41.93
N GLU A 452 6.95 -17.37 -41.28
CA GLU A 452 7.53 -16.20 -41.94
C GLU A 452 8.48 -16.59 -43.07
N ALA A 453 9.34 -17.60 -42.87
CA ALA A 453 10.23 -18.11 -43.91
C ALA A 453 9.41 -18.66 -45.10
N ARG A 454 8.36 -19.42 -44.82
CA ARG A 454 7.41 -19.92 -45.82
C ARG A 454 6.71 -18.78 -46.56
N ARG A 455 6.27 -17.73 -45.85
CA ARG A 455 5.67 -16.53 -46.45
C ARG A 455 6.64 -15.83 -47.42
N ARG A 456 7.92 -15.70 -47.04
CA ARG A 456 8.97 -15.08 -47.87
C ARG A 456 9.25 -15.92 -49.13
N GLN A 457 9.30 -17.24 -49.00
CA GLN A 457 9.44 -18.15 -50.15
C GLN A 457 8.24 -18.05 -51.10
N MET A 458 7.02 -18.04 -50.54
CA MET A 458 5.79 -17.94 -51.34
C MET A 458 5.68 -16.62 -52.10
N ALA A 459 6.14 -15.50 -51.52
CA ALA A 459 6.19 -14.21 -52.19
C ALA A 459 7.16 -14.16 -53.39
N GLN A 460 8.12 -15.09 -53.48
CA GLN A 460 9.04 -15.24 -54.61
C GLN A 460 8.52 -16.22 -55.69
N SER A 461 7.36 -16.85 -55.46
CA SER A 461 6.74 -17.84 -56.34
C SER A 461 5.32 -17.44 -56.73
N SER A 462 4.72 -18.07 -57.75
CA SER A 462 3.32 -17.83 -58.14
C SER A 462 2.36 -18.39 -57.08
N CYS A 463 2.05 -17.61 -56.05
CA CYS A 463 1.14 -17.94 -54.96
C CYS A 463 -0.24 -17.27 -55.16
N THR A 464 -1.34 -17.92 -54.77
CA THR A 464 -2.66 -17.29 -54.81
C THR A 464 -2.87 -16.33 -53.62
N PRO A 465 -3.72 -15.29 -53.76
CA PRO A 465 -4.06 -14.37 -52.66
C PRO A 465 -4.63 -15.08 -51.42
N GLU A 466 -5.38 -16.16 -51.61
CA GLU A 466 -5.99 -16.93 -50.52
C GLU A 466 -4.94 -17.64 -49.66
N GLN A 467 -3.94 -18.23 -50.32
CA GLN A 467 -2.84 -18.92 -49.65
C GLN A 467 -1.97 -17.95 -48.84
N MET A 468 -1.70 -16.74 -49.37
CA MET A 468 -1.00 -15.68 -48.64
C MET A 468 -1.82 -15.16 -47.44
N SER A 469 -3.13 -15.01 -47.62
CA SER A 469 -4.04 -14.57 -46.56
C SER A 469 -4.12 -15.57 -45.41
N ALA A 470 -4.15 -16.88 -45.71
CA ALA A 470 -4.19 -17.94 -44.70
C ALA A 470 -2.94 -17.94 -43.80
N ILE A 471 -1.74 -17.91 -44.40
CA ILE A 471 -0.48 -17.89 -43.64
C ILE A 471 -0.37 -16.61 -42.80
N TRP A 472 -0.78 -15.46 -43.34
CA TRP A 472 -0.75 -14.21 -42.60
C TRP A 472 -1.69 -14.23 -41.39
N LYS A 473 -2.89 -14.82 -41.53
CA LYS A 473 -3.82 -15.01 -40.41
C LYS A 473 -3.23 -15.93 -39.34
N GLU A 474 -2.57 -17.03 -39.75
CA GLU A 474 -1.92 -17.96 -38.82
C GLU A 474 -0.78 -17.27 -38.04
N ILE A 475 0.11 -16.55 -38.74
CA ILE A 475 1.20 -15.77 -38.10
C ILE A 475 0.61 -14.78 -37.09
N LYS A 476 -0.43 -14.04 -37.47
CA LYS A 476 -1.08 -13.08 -36.56
C LYS A 476 -1.68 -13.75 -35.32
N GLY A 477 -2.34 -14.90 -35.49
CA GLY A 477 -2.87 -15.67 -34.37
C GLY A 477 -1.79 -16.11 -33.39
N LEU A 478 -0.64 -16.57 -33.90
CA LEU A 478 0.49 -16.97 -33.06
C LEU A 478 1.19 -15.77 -32.40
N GLN A 479 1.31 -14.63 -33.11
CA GLN A 479 1.82 -13.39 -32.52
C GLN A 479 0.93 -12.88 -31.39
N LEU A 480 -0.39 -13.03 -31.53
CA LEU A 480 -1.35 -12.73 -30.48
C LEU A 480 -1.15 -13.64 -29.26
N GLN A 481 -1.02 -14.96 -29.46
CA GLN A 481 -0.72 -15.90 -28.38
C GLN A 481 0.61 -15.59 -27.68
N LEU A 482 1.64 -15.20 -28.44
CA LEU A 482 2.93 -14.81 -27.89
C LEU A 482 2.83 -13.54 -27.03
N LEU A 483 2.06 -12.54 -27.49
CA LEU A 483 1.82 -11.30 -26.75
C LEU A 483 1.05 -11.58 -25.45
N GLU A 484 -0.01 -12.38 -25.52
CA GLU A 484 -0.80 -12.78 -24.36
C GLU A 484 0.02 -13.58 -23.35
N GLY A 485 0.82 -14.56 -23.81
CA GLY A 485 1.73 -15.31 -22.95
C GLY A 485 2.79 -14.40 -22.31
N THR A 486 3.35 -13.46 -23.07
CA THR A 486 4.32 -12.47 -22.55
C THR A 486 3.68 -11.61 -21.45
N LEU A 487 2.44 -11.14 -21.66
CA LEU A 487 1.72 -10.33 -20.68
C LEU A 487 1.45 -11.09 -19.38
N HIS A 488 0.98 -12.34 -19.47
CA HIS A 488 0.77 -13.17 -18.28
C HIS A 488 2.09 -13.47 -17.56
N ARG A 489 3.18 -13.68 -18.30
CA ARG A 489 4.49 -13.84 -17.67
C ARG A 489 4.95 -12.59 -16.95
N ILE A 490 4.76 -11.41 -17.54
CA ILE A 490 5.02 -10.12 -16.89
C ILE A 490 4.21 -10.01 -15.59
N ALA A 491 2.92 -10.35 -15.62
CA ALA A 491 2.07 -10.31 -14.44
C ALA A 491 2.59 -11.22 -13.32
N THR A 492 2.98 -12.46 -13.64
CA THR A 492 3.56 -13.38 -12.66
C THR A 492 4.90 -12.88 -12.13
N ASP A 493 5.84 -12.51 -13.01
CA ASP A 493 7.17 -12.06 -12.60
C ASP A 493 7.09 -10.76 -11.78
N TRP A 494 6.12 -9.89 -12.06
CA TRP A 494 5.87 -8.68 -11.27
C TRP A 494 5.53 -9.01 -9.81
N GLN A 495 4.59 -9.93 -9.60
CA GLN A 495 4.19 -10.34 -8.24
C GLN A 495 5.30 -11.13 -7.54
N VAL A 496 6.00 -12.01 -8.28
CA VAL A 496 7.13 -12.79 -7.73
C VAL A 496 8.28 -11.86 -7.33
N ALA A 497 8.62 -10.85 -8.13
CA ALA A 497 9.67 -9.88 -7.79
C ALA A 497 9.35 -9.12 -6.50
N GLU A 498 8.06 -8.94 -6.19
CA GLU A 498 7.58 -8.24 -5.00
C GLU A 498 7.35 -9.15 -3.78
N LEU A 499 7.61 -10.44 -3.88
CA LEU A 499 7.36 -11.42 -2.81
C LEU A 499 8.02 -11.05 -1.48
N GLY A 500 9.18 -10.38 -1.51
CA GLY A 500 9.86 -9.85 -0.33
C GLY A 500 9.05 -8.80 0.46
N TYR A 501 7.94 -8.28 -0.08
CA TYR A 501 6.98 -7.45 0.66
C TYR A 501 6.40 -8.21 1.86
N TRP A 502 5.99 -9.46 1.64
CA TRP A 502 5.39 -10.32 2.66
C TRP A 502 6.39 -10.84 3.71
N ASP A 503 7.68 -10.56 3.54
CA ASP A 503 8.73 -10.89 4.52
C ASP A 503 8.58 -10.14 5.84
N SER A 504 7.86 -9.01 5.84
CA SER A 504 7.63 -8.19 7.03
C SER A 504 6.31 -7.42 7.03
N ARG A 505 5.40 -7.72 6.10
CA ARG A 505 4.09 -7.06 5.96
C ARG A 505 2.96 -8.09 5.97
N GLY A 506 1.75 -7.65 6.28
CA GLY A 506 0.55 -8.50 6.26
C GLY A 506 0.18 -9.10 7.62
N ALA A 507 -0.64 -10.14 7.62
CA ALA A 507 -1.21 -10.74 8.84
C ALA A 507 -0.23 -11.71 9.54
N LEU A 508 0.95 -11.22 9.91
CA LEU A 508 2.07 -12.05 10.38
C LEU A 508 1.72 -12.91 11.61
N LEU A 509 0.83 -12.44 12.49
CA LEU A 509 0.40 -13.19 13.68
C LEU A 509 -0.34 -14.49 13.29
N PRO A 510 -1.53 -14.45 12.64
CA PRO A 510 -2.22 -15.68 12.26
C PRO A 510 -1.40 -16.57 11.31
N TRP A 511 -0.60 -15.98 10.41
CA TRP A 511 0.31 -16.76 9.55
C TRP A 511 1.35 -17.54 10.36
N SER A 512 1.91 -16.93 11.42
CA SER A 512 2.85 -17.60 12.31
C SER A 512 2.19 -18.73 13.12
N ILE A 513 0.95 -18.50 13.60
CA ILE A 513 0.16 -19.52 14.29
C ILE A 513 -0.09 -20.73 13.38
N ALA A 514 -0.40 -20.49 12.11
CA ALA A 514 -0.58 -21.55 11.13
C ALA A 514 0.71 -22.34 10.91
N LEU A 515 1.81 -21.62 10.64
CA LEU A 515 3.12 -22.18 10.33
C LEU A 515 3.70 -23.05 11.45
N GLY A 516 3.75 -22.53 12.68
CA GLY A 516 4.41 -23.22 13.79
C GLY A 516 3.81 -22.92 15.17
N GLY A 517 2.61 -22.35 15.21
CA GLY A 517 1.94 -22.02 16.46
C GLY A 517 2.55 -20.81 17.17
N ARG A 518 2.21 -20.67 18.46
CA ARG A 518 2.65 -19.54 19.28
C ARG A 518 4.16 -19.48 19.45
N GLU A 519 4.83 -20.64 19.54
CA GLU A 519 6.28 -20.73 19.67
C GLU A 519 7.01 -20.10 18.47
N PHE A 520 6.54 -20.38 17.25
CA PHE A 520 7.11 -19.77 16.06
C PHE A 520 6.89 -18.26 16.02
N TYR A 521 5.70 -17.79 16.43
CA TYR A 521 5.43 -16.36 16.53
C TYR A 521 6.37 -15.68 17.55
N ASP A 522 6.50 -16.23 18.75
CA ASP A 522 7.35 -15.64 19.80
C ASP A 522 8.83 -15.60 19.35
N ARG A 523 9.29 -16.63 18.63
CA ARG A 523 10.62 -16.64 18.01
C ARG A 523 10.77 -15.57 16.93
N LEU A 524 9.76 -15.42 16.05
CA LEU A 524 9.72 -14.38 15.02
C LEU A 524 9.87 -12.98 15.64
N ILE A 525 9.17 -12.73 16.76
CA ILE A 525 9.24 -11.47 17.50
C ILE A 525 10.63 -11.29 18.15
N ALA A 526 11.13 -12.30 18.85
CA ALA A 526 12.41 -12.23 19.57
C ALA A 526 13.60 -12.02 18.63
N GLU A 527 13.57 -12.60 17.44
CA GLU A 527 14.63 -12.49 16.46
C GLU A 527 14.48 -11.29 15.52
N ALA A 528 13.35 -10.55 15.56
CA ALA A 528 13.12 -9.41 14.67
C ALA A 528 14.31 -8.42 14.65
N GLU A 529 14.70 -8.01 13.46
CA GLU A 529 15.82 -7.09 13.23
C GLU A 529 15.30 -5.65 13.33
N ILE A 530 15.93 -4.84 14.17
CA ILE A 530 15.62 -3.42 14.35
C ILE A 530 16.82 -2.61 13.91
N SER A 531 16.67 -1.80 12.87
CA SER A 531 17.77 -1.05 12.28
C SER A 531 17.32 0.32 11.79
N GLU A 532 18.16 1.33 11.93
CA GLU A 532 17.93 2.63 11.29
C GLU A 532 18.00 2.49 9.75
N GLU A 533 17.03 3.09 9.06
CA GLU A 533 17.04 3.22 7.62
C GLU A 533 18.15 4.17 7.18
N ARG A 534 18.93 3.72 6.20
CA ARG A 534 19.89 4.57 5.50
C ARG A 534 19.18 5.16 4.26
N PRO A 535 19.16 6.49 4.10
CA PRO A 535 18.56 7.15 2.94
C PRO A 535 19.13 6.68 1.61
#